data_AF-A0A8H5FEQ5-F1
#
_entry.id   AF-A0A8H5FEQ5-F1
#
_cell.length_a   1.000
_cell.length_b   1.000
_cell.length_c   1.000
_cell.angle_alpha   90.00
_cell.angle_beta   90.00
_cell.angle_gamma   90.00
#
_symmetry.space_group_name_H-M   'P 1'
#
loop_
_entity.id
_entity.type
_entity.pdbx_description
1 polymer ?
#
loop_
_entity_poly.entity_id
_entity_poly.type
_entity_poly.pdbx_seq_one_letter_code
_entity_poly.pdbx_strand_id
1 'polypeptide(L)'
;MTHDSWDALKQDYDAKDPLTEASLEKQVFSLTCTNPAKVGKHLNNLITIMDELAKRGVSIPDSQFKLAIISSTPNMYQATVKALC
;
A
#
# COMPACT_ATOMS: atom_id res chain seq x y z
N MET A 1 2.09 -22.40 -31.17
CA MET A 1 1.97 -22.13 -29.72
C MET A 1 2.00 -20.61 -29.53
N THR A 2 1.18 -19.85 -30.26
CA THR A 2 -0.19 -19.37 -29.97
C THR A 2 -0.21 -18.36 -28.82
N HIS A 3 -0.19 -17.09 -29.21
CA HIS A 3 -0.29 -15.86 -28.42
C HIS A 3 -1.41 -15.92 -27.35
N ASP A 4 -2.50 -16.63 -27.68
CA ASP A 4 -3.66 -16.89 -26.82
C ASP A 4 -3.31 -17.50 -25.46
N SER A 5 -2.25 -18.31 -25.37
CA SER A 5 -1.83 -18.92 -24.11
C SER A 5 -1.16 -17.91 -23.17
N TRP A 6 -0.47 -16.91 -23.71
CA TRP A 6 0.16 -15.84 -22.94
C TRP A 6 -0.84 -14.77 -22.53
N ASP A 7 -1.79 -14.44 -23.40
CA ASP A 7 -2.84 -13.48 -23.08
C ASP A 7 -3.79 -14.05 -22.02
N ALA A 8 -4.13 -15.35 -22.06
CA ALA A 8 -4.87 -16.02 -21.00
C ALA A 8 -4.10 -16.04 -19.67
N LEU A 9 -2.80 -16.30 -19.70
CA LEU A 9 -1.95 -16.28 -18.50
C LEU A 9 -1.85 -14.88 -17.89
N LYS A 10 -1.73 -13.86 -18.73
CA LYS A 10 -1.71 -12.46 -18.33
C LYS A 10 -3.06 -12.01 -17.79
N GLN A 11 -4.15 -12.51 -18.37
CA GLN A 11 -5.50 -12.23 -17.91
C GLN A 11 -5.80 -12.92 -16.57
N ASP A 12 -5.31 -14.13 -16.33
CA ASP A 12 -5.37 -14.80 -15.01
C ASP A 12 -4.50 -14.09 -13.97
N TYR A 13 -3.29 -13.66 -14.37
CA TYR A 13 -2.36 -12.89 -13.52
C TYR A 13 -2.92 -11.50 -13.17
N ASP A 14 -3.54 -10.80 -14.13
CA ASP A 14 -4.20 -9.51 -13.91
C ASP A 14 -5.51 -9.65 -13.14
N ALA A 15 -6.22 -10.79 -13.26
CA ALA A 15 -7.53 -10.99 -12.64
C ALA A 15 -7.45 -11.16 -11.12
N LYS A 16 -6.50 -11.94 -10.59
CA LYS A 16 -6.37 -12.25 -9.16
C LYS A 16 -4.99 -12.82 -8.86
N ASP A 17 -3.97 -11.98 -8.69
CA ASP A 17 -2.67 -12.45 -8.24
C ASP A 17 -2.48 -12.18 -6.72
N PRO A 18 -2.61 -13.22 -5.87
CA PRO A 18 -2.30 -13.13 -4.44
C PRO A 18 -0.89 -12.62 -4.16
N LEU A 19 0.06 -12.76 -5.10
CA LEU A 19 1.41 -12.21 -4.95
C LEU A 19 1.40 -10.68 -5.07
N THR A 20 0.57 -10.14 -5.94
CA THR A 20 0.37 -8.69 -6.07
C THR A 20 -0.32 -8.14 -4.82
N GLU A 21 -1.34 -8.83 -4.30
CA GLU A 21 -2.00 -8.47 -3.03
C GLU A 21 -1.01 -8.50 -1.86
N ALA A 22 -0.28 -9.60 -1.68
CA ALA A 22 0.73 -9.73 -0.63
C ALA A 22 1.86 -8.70 -0.77
N SER A 23 2.24 -8.35 -2.00
CA SER A 23 3.21 -7.29 -2.28
C SER A 23 2.69 -5.91 -1.88
N LEU A 24 1.43 -5.59 -2.20
CA LEU A 24 0.79 -4.33 -1.83
C LEU A 24 0.60 -4.23 -0.30
N GLU A 25 0.13 -5.29 0.36
CA GLU A 25 0.05 -5.36 1.82
C GLU A 25 1.42 -5.15 2.47
N LYS A 26 2.44 -5.85 1.99
CA LYS A 26 3.83 -5.65 2.46
C LYS A 26 4.26 -4.20 2.27
N GLN A 27 3.92 -3.57 1.15
CA GLN A 27 4.26 -2.17 0.92
C GLN A 27 3.60 -1.25 1.95
N VAL A 28 2.31 -1.45 2.28
CA VAL A 28 1.64 -0.65 3.32
C VAL A 28 2.42 -0.64 4.63
N PHE A 29 2.91 -1.80 5.08
CA PHE A 29 3.58 -1.92 6.38
C PHE A 29 5.10 -1.69 6.36
N SER A 30 5.73 -1.67 5.18
CA SER A 30 7.19 -1.54 5.07
C SER A 30 7.66 -0.23 4.47
N LEU A 31 6.79 0.53 3.80
CA LEU A 31 7.17 1.82 3.21
C LEU A 31 7.50 2.81 4.32
N THR A 32 8.69 3.41 4.28
CA THR A 32 9.09 4.44 5.25
C THR A 32 9.47 5.73 4.55
N CYS A 33 9.06 6.86 5.10
CA CYS A 33 9.45 8.18 4.65
C CYS A 33 10.61 8.72 5.50
N THR A 34 11.76 8.92 4.86
CA THR A 34 12.94 9.51 5.53
C THR A 34 13.07 11.01 5.29
N ASN A 35 12.35 11.56 4.30
CA ASN A 35 12.41 12.97 3.94
C ASN A 35 11.14 13.71 4.40
N PRO A 36 11.25 14.59 5.43
CA PRO A 36 10.13 15.39 5.94
C PRO A 36 9.35 16.16 4.87
N ALA A 37 10.03 16.73 3.87
CA ALA A 37 9.40 17.51 2.82
C ALA A 37 8.52 16.67 1.87
N LYS A 38 8.63 15.33 1.91
CA LYS A 38 7.90 14.41 1.04
C LYS A 38 6.80 13.63 1.77
N VAL A 39 6.51 13.94 3.04
CA VAL A 39 5.50 13.22 3.82
C VAL A 39 4.11 13.27 3.16
N GLY A 40 3.69 14.41 2.62
CA GLY A 40 2.41 14.49 1.90
C GLY A 40 2.35 13.55 0.69
N LYS A 41 3.42 13.47 -0.11
CA LYS A 41 3.51 12.52 -1.24
C LYS A 41 3.52 11.07 -0.75
N HIS A 42 4.20 10.79 0.36
CA HIS A 42 4.24 9.47 0.98
C HIS A 42 2.85 9.00 1.44
N LEU A 43 2.10 9.87 2.14
CA LEU A 43 0.73 9.55 2.56
C LEU A 43 -0.19 9.30 1.36
N ASN A 44 -0.10 10.12 0.31
CA ASN A 44 -0.84 9.88 -0.91
C ASN A 44 -0.50 8.52 -1.54
N ASN A 45 0.77 8.11 -1.51
CA ASN A 45 1.18 6.80 -2.02
C ASN A 45 0.57 5.64 -1.20
N LEU A 46 0.54 5.77 0.13
CA LEU A 46 -0.11 4.78 1.00
C LEU A 46 -1.63 4.70 0.75
N ILE A 47 -2.30 5.83 0.51
CA ILE A 47 -3.72 5.87 0.15
C ILE A 47 -3.95 5.16 -1.19
N THR A 48 -3.13 5.43 -2.21
CA THR A 48 -3.25 4.74 -3.51
C THR A 48 -3.11 3.23 -3.37
N ILE A 49 -2.17 2.74 -2.55
CA ILE A 49 -1.98 1.31 -2.30
C ILE A 49 -3.22 0.71 -1.61
N MET A 50 -3.81 1.41 -0.65
CA MET A 50 -5.06 0.98 -0.01
C MET A 50 -6.22 0.92 -1.00
N ASP A 51 -6.34 1.90 -1.90
CA ASP A 51 -7.37 1.91 -2.95
C ASP A 51 -7.19 0.74 -3.93
N GLU A 52 -5.94 0.38 -4.26
CA GLU A 52 -5.62 -0.78 -5.10
C GLU A 52 -5.97 -2.11 -4.41
N LEU A 53 -5.69 -2.23 -3.12
CA LEU A 53 -6.11 -3.39 -2.32
C LEU A 53 -7.64 -3.50 -2.24
N ALA A 54 -8.33 -2.38 -2.01
CA ALA A 54 -9.79 -2.35 -1.94
C ALA A 54 -10.44 -2.76 -3.27
N LYS A 55 -9.88 -2.33 -4.42
CA LYS A 55 -10.33 -2.76 -5.75
C LYS A 55 -10.18 -4.27 -5.97
N ARG A 56 -9.24 -4.92 -5.27
CA ARG A 56 -9.00 -6.37 -5.30
C ARG A 56 -9.80 -7.14 -4.24
N GLY A 57 -10.61 -6.44 -3.44
CA GLY A 57 -11.42 -7.04 -2.37
C GLY A 57 -10.65 -7.29 -1.08
N VAL A 58 -9.41 -6.78 -0.97
CA VAL A 58 -8.60 -6.84 0.25
C VAL A 58 -8.89 -5.60 1.09
N SER A 59 -9.28 -5.82 2.35
CA SER A 59 -9.56 -4.74 3.29
C SER A 59 -8.58 -4.79 4.45
N ILE A 60 -7.76 -3.74 4.58
CA ILE A 60 -6.93 -3.52 5.76
C ILE A 60 -7.74 -2.70 6.77
N PRO A 61 -7.86 -3.13 8.04
CA PRO A 61 -8.57 -2.36 9.05
C PRO A 61 -7.95 -0.96 9.25
N ASP A 62 -8.81 0.05 9.43
CA ASP A 62 -8.38 1.43 9.68
C ASP A 62 -7.36 1.54 10.83
N SER A 63 -7.50 0.72 11.87
CA SER A 63 -6.56 0.68 13.00
C SER A 63 -5.15 0.26 12.56
N GLN A 64 -5.05 -0.72 11.67
CA GLN A 64 -3.76 -1.18 11.12
C GLN A 64 -3.18 -0.16 10.15
N PHE A 65 -4.03 0.47 9.33
CA PHE A 65 -3.57 1.51 8.41
C PHE A 65 -3.05 2.76 9.15
N LYS A 66 -3.72 3.17 10.24
CA LYS A 66 -3.22 4.23 11.13
C LYS A 66 -1.86 3.87 11.72
N LEU A 67 -1.67 2.64 12.19
CA LEU A 67 -0.38 2.17 12.69
C LEU A 67 0.71 2.24 11.61
N ALA A 68 0.40 1.84 10.38
CA ALA A 68 1.31 1.94 9.24
C ALA A 68 1.71 3.40 8.93
N ILE A 69 0.77 4.34 9.02
CA ILE A 69 1.07 5.78 8.86
C ILE A 69 2.01 6.25 9.97
N ILE A 70 1.70 5.92 11.23
CA ILE A 70 2.52 6.32 12.38
C ILE A 70 3.95 5.78 12.25
N SER A 71 4.09 4.49 11.91
CA SER A 71 5.40 3.84 11.79
C SER A 71 6.20 4.28 10.56
N SER A 72 5.53 4.76 9.51
CA SER A 72 6.17 5.14 8.25
C SER A 72 6.58 6.61 8.17
N THR A 73 6.09 7.48 9.07
CA THR A 73 6.42 8.90 9.06
C THR A 73 7.78 9.19 9.71
N PRO A 74 8.50 10.24 9.27
CA PRO A 74 9.76 10.62 9.89
C PRO A 74 9.56 11.02 11.35
N ASN A 75 10.56 10.75 12.19
CA ASN A 75 10.53 11.04 13.64
C ASN A 75 10.13 12.48 13.98
N MET A 76 10.47 13.45 13.12
CA MET A 76 10.11 14.86 13.28
C MET A 76 8.59 15.09 13.36
N TYR A 77 7.77 14.24 12.73
CA TYR A 77 6.32 14.33 12.76
C TYR A 77 5.67 13.44 13.81
N GLN A 78 6.42 12.58 14.51
CA GLN A 78 5.83 11.66 15.49
C GLN A 78 5.11 12.38 16.63
N ALA A 79 5.57 13.58 17.04
CA ALA A 79 4.88 14.39 18.03
C ALA A 79 3.50 14.85 17.53
N THR A 80 3.42 15.33 16.29
CA THR A 80 2.16 15.74 15.65
C THR A 80 1.23 14.57 15.43
N VAL A 81 1.76 13.43 14.99
CA VAL A 81 0.99 12.22 14.74
C VAL A 81 0.44 11.64 16.04
N LYS A 82 1.22 11.64 17.14
CA LYS A 82 0.74 11.22 18.47
C LYS A 82 -0.36 12.13 19.02
N ALA A 83 -0.38 13.41 18.66
CA ALA A 83 -1.41 14.35 19.10
C ALA A 83 -2.75 14.15 18.37
N LEU A 84 -2.76 13.43 17.24
CA LEU A 84 -3.95 13.13 16.44
C LEU A 84 -4.55 11.74 16.74
N CYS A 85 -3.87 10.93 17.56
CA CYS A 85 -4.32 9.60 18.01
C CYS A 85 -4.97 9.71 19.39
#